data_AF-A0A6J1W7U1-F1
#
_entry.id   AF-A0A6J1W7U1-F1
#
_cell.length_a   1.000
_cell.length_b   1.000
_cell.length_c   1.000
_cell.angle_alpha   90.00
_cell.angle_beta   90.00
_cell.angle_gamma   90.00
#
_symmetry.space_group_name_H-M   'P 1'
#
loop_
_entity.id
_entity.type
_entity.pdbx_description
1 polymer ?
#
loop_
_entity_poly.entity_id
_entity_poly.type
_entity_poly.pdbx_seq_one_letter_code
_entity_poly.pdbx_strand_id
1 'polypeptide(L)'
;MEKTLMLVLSLSLTVNGYRQKFFSDTLDSEPTISILYAKDKISDRATNECLIEMYPRNLYKYPLRIERNDIPCILHCVLKKFGIMTNDGYINLKNYYRRVQAIHRYDPRILISDVGDTCAQNINAMNLDHDICKKAKVFNDCTQLYAISFKEPELW
;
A
#
# COMPACT_ATOMS: atom_id res chain seq x y z
N MET A 1 30.90 73.81 3.86
CA MET A 1 30.34 73.17 5.08
C MET A 1 29.05 72.50 4.67
N GLU A 2 28.86 71.26 5.11
CA GLU A 2 27.80 70.30 4.72
C GLU A 2 27.87 69.88 3.24
N LYS A 3 27.90 68.59 2.88
CA LYS A 3 26.91 67.57 3.25
C LYS A 3 27.56 66.20 3.47
N THR A 4 27.13 65.58 4.55
CA THR A 4 27.41 64.23 5.01
C THR A 4 26.89 63.18 4.02
N LEU A 5 27.77 62.30 3.53
CA LEU A 5 27.41 61.15 2.70
C LEU A 5 27.08 59.96 3.62
N MET A 6 25.79 59.64 3.76
CA MET A 6 25.30 58.44 4.44
C MET A 6 25.56 57.21 3.58
N LEU A 7 26.50 56.35 4.02
CA LEU A 7 26.76 55.04 3.43
C LEU A 7 25.78 54.03 4.03
N VAL A 8 24.73 53.69 3.29
CA VAL A 8 23.80 52.61 3.68
C VAL A 8 24.35 51.28 3.14
N LEU A 9 25.02 50.52 4.00
CA LEU A 9 25.34 49.11 3.73
C LEU A 9 24.05 48.28 3.83
N SER A 10 23.44 47.97 2.70
CA SER A 10 22.43 46.93 2.61
C SER A 10 23.11 45.55 2.61
N LEU A 11 23.16 44.90 3.78
CA LEU A 11 23.48 43.47 3.88
C LEU A 11 22.34 42.66 3.24
N SER A 12 22.57 42.17 2.04
CA SER A 12 21.74 41.16 1.40
C SER A 12 21.99 39.81 2.07
N LEU A 13 21.19 39.48 3.10
CA LEU A 13 21.10 38.11 3.62
C LEU A 13 20.42 37.23 2.58
N THR A 14 21.21 36.52 1.77
CA THR A 14 20.73 35.41 0.95
C THR A 14 20.46 34.22 1.86
N VAL A 15 19.25 34.18 2.43
CA VAL A 15 18.73 32.96 3.04
C VAL A 15 18.45 31.99 1.89
N ASN A 16 19.40 31.09 1.67
CA ASN A 16 19.31 30.00 0.72
C ASN A 16 18.27 28.99 1.25
N GLY A 17 16.99 29.35 1.09
CA GLY A 17 15.86 28.51 1.42
C GLY A 17 15.84 27.33 0.47
N TYR A 18 16.40 26.21 0.94
CA TYR A 18 16.21 24.88 0.36
C TYR A 18 14.72 24.64 0.16
N ARG A 19 14.20 24.93 -1.03
CA ARG A 19 13.00 24.26 -1.53
C ARG A 19 13.41 22.81 -1.75
N GLN A 20 13.23 21.97 -0.73
CA GLN A 20 13.02 20.55 -0.96
C GLN A 20 11.75 20.42 -1.82
N LYS A 21 11.96 20.52 -3.14
CA LYS A 21 11.12 19.84 -4.09
C LYS A 21 11.27 18.35 -3.77
N PHE A 22 10.44 17.84 -2.86
CA PHE A 22 10.03 16.45 -2.87
C PHE A 22 9.25 16.24 -4.16
N PHE A 23 9.97 16.25 -5.29
CA PHE A 23 9.52 15.53 -6.46
C PHE A 23 9.59 14.07 -6.03
N SER A 24 8.45 13.54 -5.61
CA SER A 24 8.18 12.13 -5.74
C SER A 24 8.20 11.85 -7.24
N ASP A 25 9.40 11.73 -7.81
CA ASP A 25 9.57 11.14 -9.12
C ASP A 25 8.79 9.83 -9.07
N THR A 26 7.79 9.76 -9.94
CA THR A 26 7.01 8.58 -10.22
C THR A 26 7.98 7.51 -10.68
N LEU A 27 8.57 6.76 -9.75
CA LEU A 27 8.29 5.35 -9.52
C LEU A 27 8.10 4.49 -10.80
N ASP A 28 8.88 4.76 -11.83
CA ASP A 28 8.84 4.08 -13.15
C ASP A 28 9.43 2.67 -13.12
N SER A 29 9.92 2.18 -11.97
CA SER A 29 10.59 0.87 -11.87
C SER A 29 10.25 0.04 -10.62
N GLU A 30 9.30 0.47 -9.78
CA GLU A 30 8.89 -0.41 -8.68
C GLU A 30 7.98 -1.52 -9.22
N PRO A 31 8.08 -2.75 -8.68
CA PRO A 31 7.11 -3.79 -8.96
C PRO A 31 5.75 -3.26 -8.53
N THR A 32 4.93 -2.89 -9.51
CA THR A 32 3.53 -2.54 -9.26
C THR A 32 2.82 -3.86 -9.00
N ILE A 33 2.72 -4.23 -7.72
CA ILE A 33 1.60 -5.05 -7.27
C ILE A 33 0.40 -4.11 -7.33
N SER A 34 -0.05 -3.81 -8.56
CA SER A 34 -1.31 -3.11 -8.75
C SER A 34 -2.35 -4.11 -8.31
N ILE A 35 -3.03 -3.79 -7.22
CA ILE A 35 -4.08 -4.63 -6.70
C ILE A 35 -5.26 -4.49 -7.67
N LEU A 36 -5.33 -5.42 -8.60
CA LEU A 36 -6.05 -5.30 -9.85
C LEU A 36 -7.47 -5.84 -9.71
N TYR A 37 -8.37 -5.05 -9.11
CA TYR A 37 -9.81 -5.08 -9.45
C TYR A 37 -10.55 -3.81 -9.03
N ALA A 38 -9.93 -3.03 -8.15
CA ALA A 38 -10.27 -1.64 -7.91
C ALA A 38 -9.12 -0.81 -8.46
N LYS A 39 -9.34 0.10 -9.41
CA LYS A 39 -8.38 1.20 -9.63
C LYS A 39 -8.42 2.15 -8.41
N ASP A 40 -8.12 1.62 -7.23
CA ASP A 40 -8.20 2.32 -5.96
C ASP A 40 -6.81 2.72 -5.52
N LYS A 41 -6.53 4.01 -5.68
CA LYS A 41 -5.25 4.62 -5.31
C LYS A 41 -4.88 4.39 -3.84
N ILE A 42 -5.85 4.13 -2.98
CA ILE A 42 -5.60 3.85 -1.56
C ILE A 42 -5.02 2.44 -1.40
N SER A 43 -5.51 1.44 -2.14
CA SER A 43 -4.87 0.11 -2.20
C SER A 43 -3.43 0.23 -2.68
N ASP A 44 -3.19 0.94 -3.79
CA ASP A 44 -1.84 1.07 -4.36
C ASP A 44 -0.85 1.72 -3.37
N ARG A 45 -1.31 2.76 -2.66
CA ARG A 45 -0.50 3.40 -1.61
C ARG A 45 -0.20 2.43 -0.47
N ALA A 46 -1.20 1.72 0.04
CA ALA A 46 -1.02 0.77 1.13
C ALA A 46 -0.03 -0.35 0.73
N THR A 47 -0.11 -0.82 -0.51
CA THR A 47 0.84 -1.80 -1.06
C THR A 47 2.26 -1.26 -1.10
N ASN A 48 2.47 -0.04 -1.60
CA ASN A 48 3.80 0.57 -1.64
C ASN A 48 4.38 0.78 -0.23
N GLU A 49 3.56 1.20 0.73
CA GLU A 49 3.99 1.29 2.13
C GLU A 49 4.40 -0.08 2.68
N CYS A 50 3.64 -1.14 2.40
CA CYS A 50 3.99 -2.50 2.80
C CYS A 50 5.31 -2.98 2.17
N LEU A 51 5.54 -2.67 0.89
CA LEU A 51 6.81 -3.00 0.23
C LEU A 51 8.00 -2.27 0.87
N ILE A 52 7.83 -1.00 1.25
CA ILE A 52 8.89 -0.23 1.93
C ILE A 52 9.15 -0.78 3.34
N GLU A 53 8.10 -1.17 4.07
CA GLU A 53 8.21 -1.77 5.40
C GLU A 53 8.91 -3.15 5.36
N MET A 54 8.58 -3.98 4.37
CA MET A 54 9.14 -5.33 4.22
C MET A 54 10.55 -5.34 3.60
N TYR A 55 10.83 -4.41 2.70
CA TYR A 55 12.07 -4.36 1.93
C TYR A 55 12.70 -2.97 2.00
N PRO A 56 13.23 -2.54 3.16
CA PRO A 56 13.76 -1.19 3.31
C PRO A 56 15.00 -0.98 2.42
N ARG A 57 15.11 0.21 1.83
CA ARG A 57 16.12 0.58 0.80
C ARG A 57 17.57 0.45 1.25
N ASN A 58 17.84 0.47 2.54
CA ASN A 58 19.18 0.28 3.10
C ASN A 58 19.59 -1.20 3.17
N LEU A 59 18.65 -2.14 3.06
CA LEU A 59 18.89 -3.58 3.14
C LEU A 59 18.68 -4.30 1.81
N TYR A 60 17.87 -3.74 0.91
CA TYR A 60 17.52 -4.38 -0.37
C TYR A 60 17.89 -3.53 -1.56
N LYS A 61 18.31 -4.19 -2.65
CA LYS A 61 18.65 -3.55 -3.92
C LYS A 61 17.40 -3.38 -4.78
N TYR A 62 17.22 -2.18 -5.33
CA TYR A 62 16.12 -1.84 -6.24
C TYR A 62 16.58 -1.89 -7.71
N PRO A 63 15.66 -2.19 -8.66
CA PRO A 63 14.24 -2.48 -8.47
C PRO A 63 14.00 -3.81 -7.76
N LEU A 64 13.02 -3.84 -6.84
CA LEU A 64 12.71 -5.05 -6.08
C LEU A 64 12.22 -6.16 -6.99
N ARG A 65 12.75 -7.36 -6.81
CA ARG A 65 12.21 -8.58 -7.40
C ARG A 65 11.36 -9.29 -6.35
N ILE A 66 10.05 -9.04 -6.40
CA ILE A 66 9.09 -9.70 -5.52
C ILE A 66 8.83 -11.10 -6.04
N GLU A 67 9.09 -12.11 -5.21
CA GLU A 67 8.80 -13.49 -5.56
C GLU A 67 7.33 -13.80 -5.29
N ARG A 68 6.81 -14.83 -5.97
CA ARG A 68 5.43 -15.27 -5.73
C ARG A 68 5.18 -15.73 -4.29
N ASN A 69 6.24 -16.13 -3.59
CA ASN A 69 6.19 -16.56 -2.20
C ASN A 69 6.05 -15.39 -1.21
N ASP A 70 6.37 -14.16 -1.62
CA ASP A 70 6.24 -12.96 -0.79
C ASP A 70 4.80 -12.43 -0.75
N ILE A 71 4.01 -12.72 -1.80
CA ILE A 71 2.62 -12.28 -1.97
C ILE A 71 1.77 -12.46 -0.70
N PRO A 72 1.75 -13.63 -0.02
CA PRO A 72 0.86 -13.84 1.12
C PRO A 72 1.12 -12.82 2.25
N CYS A 73 2.38 -12.49 2.52
CA CYS A 73 2.73 -11.54 3.57
C CYS A 73 2.49 -10.08 3.14
N ILE A 74 2.67 -9.77 1.85
CA ILE A 74 2.29 -8.45 1.32
C ILE A 74 0.77 -8.24 1.46
N LEU A 75 -0.04 -9.26 1.10
CA LEU A 75 -1.49 -9.24 1.31
C LEU A 75 -1.85 -9.08 2.79
N HIS A 76 -1.20 -9.81 3.69
CA HIS A 76 -1.42 -9.66 5.13
C HIS A 76 -1.15 -8.22 5.58
N CYS A 77 -0.04 -7.63 5.18
CA CYS A 77 0.29 -6.24 5.49
C CYS A 77 -0.79 -5.27 4.98
N VAL A 78 -1.24 -5.43 3.73
CA VAL A 78 -2.29 -4.58 3.14
C VAL A 78 -3.62 -4.73 3.90
N LEU A 79 -4.07 -5.95 4.17
CA LEU A 79 -5.29 -6.22 4.93
C LEU A 79 -5.20 -5.66 6.36
N LYS A 80 -4.02 -5.69 6.96
CA LYS A 80 -3.73 -5.06 8.25
C LYS A 80 -3.83 -3.54 8.20
N LYS A 81 -3.30 -2.88 7.17
CA LYS A 81 -3.42 -1.42 6.99
C LYS A 81 -4.88 -0.98 6.87
N PHE A 82 -5.74 -1.82 6.29
CA PHE A 82 -7.19 -1.57 6.24
C PHE A 82 -7.96 -2.02 7.49
N GLY A 83 -7.26 -2.57 8.50
CA GLY A 83 -7.88 -3.11 9.71
C GLY A 83 -8.79 -4.31 9.45
N ILE A 84 -8.67 -4.95 8.28
CA ILE A 84 -9.42 -6.17 7.91
C ILE A 84 -8.80 -7.38 8.60
N MET A 85 -7.48 -7.38 8.79
CA MET A 85 -6.78 -8.39 9.57
C MET A 85 -5.97 -7.76 10.69
N THR A 86 -5.80 -8.50 11.79
CA THR A 86 -4.88 -8.14 12.87
C THR A 86 -3.50 -8.77 12.66
N ASN A 87 -2.53 -8.43 13.51
CA ASN A 87 -1.22 -9.10 13.51
C ASN A 87 -1.35 -10.61 13.75
N ASP A 88 -2.30 -11.02 14.59
CA ASP A 88 -2.52 -12.44 14.94
C ASP A 88 -3.47 -13.15 13.95
N GLY A 89 -3.79 -12.52 12.81
CA GLY A 89 -4.59 -13.12 11.76
C GLY A 89 -6.10 -13.19 12.03
N TYR A 90 -6.62 -12.51 13.07
CA TYR A 90 -8.06 -12.31 13.25
C TYR A 90 -8.64 -11.41 12.15
N ILE A 91 -9.77 -11.82 11.55
CA ILE A 91 -10.44 -11.11 10.46
C ILE A 91 -11.59 -10.26 11.01
N ASN A 92 -11.56 -8.96 10.75
CA ASN A 92 -12.61 -8.01 11.08
C ASN A 92 -13.55 -7.82 9.87
N LEU A 93 -14.64 -8.58 9.85
CA LEU A 93 -15.64 -8.57 8.77
C LEU A 93 -16.29 -7.20 8.57
N LYS A 94 -16.48 -6.41 9.64
CA LYS A 94 -17.01 -5.05 9.54
C LYS A 94 -16.11 -4.14 8.71
N ASN A 95 -14.80 -4.22 8.91
CA ASN A 95 -13.85 -3.44 8.12
C ASN A 95 -13.72 -3.96 6.69
N TYR A 96 -13.82 -5.29 6.50
CA TYR A 96 -13.90 -5.90 5.18
C TYR A 96 -15.10 -5.36 4.39
N TYR A 97 -16.32 -5.40 4.93
CA TYR A 97 -17.52 -4.91 4.23
C TYR A 97 -17.46 -3.42 3.91
N ARG A 98 -16.92 -2.61 4.84
CA ARG A 98 -16.63 -1.19 4.57
C ARG A 98 -15.67 -1.01 3.40
N ARG A 99 -14.67 -1.88 3.29
CA ARG A 99 -13.70 -1.85 2.19
C ARG A 99 -14.34 -2.22 0.86
N VAL A 100 -15.12 -3.29 0.82
CA VAL A 100 -15.89 -3.71 -0.37
C VAL A 100 -16.79 -2.57 -0.86
N GLN A 101 -17.56 -1.95 0.04
CA GLN A 101 -18.39 -0.79 -0.30
C GLN A 101 -17.57 0.41 -0.81
N ALA A 102 -16.40 0.67 -0.23
CA ALA A 102 -15.54 1.76 -0.65
C ALA A 102 -14.93 1.55 -2.05
N ILE A 103 -14.69 0.30 -2.44
CA ILE A 103 -14.22 -0.08 -3.77
C ILE A 103 -15.37 -0.01 -4.79
N HIS A 104 -16.55 -0.52 -4.43
CA HIS A 104 -17.72 -0.63 -5.30
C HIS A 104 -18.77 0.45 -5.01
N ARG A 105 -18.35 1.70 -4.74
CA ARG A 105 -19.24 2.81 -4.31
C ARG A 105 -20.44 3.04 -5.22
N TYR A 106 -20.35 2.66 -6.49
CA TYR A 106 -21.41 2.85 -7.49
C TYR A 106 -22.26 1.59 -7.73
N ASP A 107 -21.97 0.46 -7.07
CA ASP A 107 -22.77 -0.76 -7.15
C ASP A 107 -23.38 -1.12 -5.78
N PRO A 108 -24.65 -0.76 -5.54
CA PRO A 108 -25.31 -1.04 -4.26
C PRO A 108 -25.58 -2.53 -4.03
N ARG A 109 -25.47 -3.39 -5.06
CA ARG A 109 -25.76 -4.83 -4.97
C ARG A 109 -24.57 -5.65 -4.54
N ILE A 110 -23.38 -5.06 -4.46
CA ILE A 110 -22.12 -5.79 -4.23
C ILE A 110 -22.15 -6.62 -2.94
N LEU A 111 -22.80 -6.11 -1.87
CA LEU A 111 -22.87 -6.79 -0.58
C LEU A 111 -23.88 -7.94 -0.55
N ILE A 112 -24.82 -8.00 -1.49
CA ILE A 112 -25.85 -9.06 -1.54
C ILE A 112 -25.22 -10.39 -2.00
N SER A 113 -24.20 -10.31 -2.86
CA SER A 113 -23.46 -11.46 -3.39
C SER A 113 -22.11 -11.68 -2.70
N ASP A 114 -21.82 -10.95 -1.63
CA ASP A 114 -20.52 -11.02 -0.97
C ASP A 114 -20.38 -12.28 -0.11
N VAL A 115 -19.18 -12.88 -0.13
CA VAL A 115 -18.87 -14.17 0.50
C VAL A 115 -18.00 -14.05 1.76
N GLY A 116 -17.80 -12.84 2.29
CA GLY A 116 -16.87 -12.52 3.38
C GLY A 116 -17.06 -13.39 4.63
N ASP A 117 -18.27 -13.47 5.15
CA ASP A 117 -18.61 -14.30 6.32
C ASP A 117 -18.29 -15.78 6.07
N THR A 118 -18.70 -16.32 4.92
CA THR A 118 -18.44 -17.72 4.53
C THR A 118 -16.94 -17.99 4.41
N CYS A 119 -16.18 -17.09 3.79
CA CYS A 119 -14.73 -17.19 3.66
C CYS A 119 -14.04 -17.17 5.02
N ALA A 120 -14.43 -16.26 5.92
CA ALA A 120 -13.85 -16.17 7.26
C ALA A 120 -14.15 -17.43 8.09
N GLN A 121 -15.37 -17.97 8.02
CA GLN A 121 -15.74 -19.21 8.70
C GLN A 121 -14.95 -20.41 8.18
N ASN A 122 -14.85 -20.56 6.86
CA ASN A 122 -14.10 -21.66 6.24
C ASN A 122 -12.62 -21.62 6.64
N ILE A 123 -12.03 -20.43 6.73
CA ILE A 123 -10.63 -20.26 7.12
C ILE A 123 -10.39 -20.59 8.59
N ASN A 124 -11.33 -20.29 9.48
CA ASN A 124 -11.22 -20.70 10.88
C ASN A 124 -11.28 -22.23 11.06
N ALA A 125 -11.87 -22.95 10.11
CA ALA A 125 -11.81 -24.41 10.07
C ALA A 125 -10.47 -24.95 9.50
N MET A 126 -9.61 -24.08 8.96
CA MET A 126 -8.28 -24.44 8.49
C MET A 126 -7.26 -24.27 9.60
N ASN A 127 -6.30 -25.20 9.69
CA ASN A 127 -5.19 -25.11 10.64
C ASN A 127 -4.10 -24.14 10.14
N LEU A 128 -4.42 -22.83 10.12
CA LEU A 128 -3.57 -21.74 9.63
C LEU A 128 -3.19 -20.74 10.72
N ASP A 129 -3.41 -21.07 12.00
CA ASP A 129 -3.21 -20.13 13.12
C ASP A 129 -1.76 -19.68 13.28
N HIS A 130 -0.81 -20.48 12.81
CA HIS A 130 0.63 -20.15 12.85
C HIS A 130 1.16 -19.50 11.55
N ASP A 131 0.36 -19.46 10.47
CA ASP A 131 0.77 -18.89 9.18
C ASP A 131 -0.22 -17.80 8.74
N ILE A 132 -0.07 -16.64 9.39
CA ILE A 132 -0.93 -15.46 9.19
C ILE A 132 -0.89 -14.96 7.74
N CYS A 133 0.26 -15.10 7.06
CA CYS A 133 0.43 -14.68 5.68
C CYS A 133 -0.37 -15.59 4.73
N LYS A 134 -0.27 -16.90 4.91
CA LYS A 134 -1.10 -17.86 4.15
C LYS A 134 -2.58 -17.67 4.45
N LYS A 135 -2.95 -17.41 5.71
CA LYS A 135 -4.33 -17.08 6.10
C LYS A 135 -4.86 -15.87 5.33
N ALA A 136 -4.05 -14.80 5.22
CA ALA A 136 -4.39 -13.61 4.44
C ALA A 136 -4.58 -13.92 2.95
N LYS A 137 -3.71 -14.74 2.36
CA LYS A 137 -3.86 -15.16 0.96
C LYS A 137 -5.14 -15.97 0.74
N VAL A 138 -5.43 -16.95 1.58
CA VAL A 138 -6.64 -17.77 1.45
C VAL A 138 -7.90 -16.90 1.59
N PHE A 139 -7.90 -15.95 2.53
CA PHE A 139 -9.01 -14.99 2.65
C PHE A 139 -9.19 -14.19 1.38
N ASN A 140 -8.11 -13.59 0.88
CA ASN A 140 -8.15 -12.80 -0.33
C ASN A 140 -8.60 -13.60 -1.56
N ASP A 141 -8.10 -14.82 -1.74
CA ASP A 141 -8.45 -15.68 -2.87
C ASP A 141 -9.93 -16.08 -2.81
N CYS A 142 -10.46 -16.32 -1.61
CA CYS A 142 -11.86 -16.68 -1.39
C CYS A 142 -12.80 -15.49 -1.66
N THR A 143 -12.46 -14.30 -1.15
CA THR A 143 -13.31 -13.11 -1.32
C THR A 143 -13.08 -12.40 -2.66
N GLN A 144 -11.96 -12.68 -3.33
CA GLN A 144 -11.47 -11.96 -4.50
C GLN A 144 -11.39 -10.45 -4.28
N LEU A 145 -11.09 -10.02 -3.05
CA LEU A 145 -11.06 -8.60 -2.69
C LEU A 145 -10.00 -7.85 -3.50
N TYR A 146 -8.86 -8.50 -3.71
CA TYR A 146 -7.71 -7.98 -4.42
C TYR A 146 -7.23 -9.01 -5.44
N ALA A 147 -7.08 -8.62 -6.71
CA ALA A 147 -6.31 -9.44 -7.66
C ALA A 147 -4.85 -9.00 -7.68
N ILE A 148 -3.97 -9.95 -7.94
CA ILE A 148 -2.53 -9.74 -7.91
C ILE A 148 -2.02 -9.87 -9.34
N SER A 149 -1.53 -8.78 -9.89
CA SER A 149 -0.87 -8.78 -11.19
C SER A 149 0.63 -8.57 -11.02
N PHE A 150 1.41 -9.32 -11.79
CA PHE A 150 2.82 -9.06 -11.98
C PHE A 150 3.00 -8.33 -13.31
N LYS A 151 3.63 -7.15 -13.30
CA LYS A 151 4.34 -6.72 -14.49
C LYS A 151 5.66 -7.49 -14.51
N GLU A 152 5.78 -8.43 -15.44
CA GLU A 152 7.10 -8.95 -15.76
C GLU A 152 7.95 -7.75 -16.22
N PRO A 153 9.17 -7.58 -15.72
CA PRO A 153 10.06 -6.57 -16.27
C PRO A 153 10.25 -6.94 -17.75
N GLU A 154 9.80 -6.06 -18.65
CA GLU A 154 9.99 -6.24 -20.08
C GLU A 154 11.47 -6.54 -20.30
N LEU A 155 11.76 -7.74 -20.81
CA LEU A 155 13.10 -8.13 -21.24
C LEU A 155 13.44 -7.25 -22.45
N TRP A 156 14.29 -6.26 -22.22
CA TRP A 156 14.96 -5.49 -23.28
C TRP A 156 16.20 -6.25 -23.77
#